data_AF-A0A9C6TBW1-F1
#
_entry.id   AF-A0A9C6TBW1-F1
#
_cell.length_a   1.000
_cell.length_b   1.000
_cell.length_c   1.000
_cell.angle_alpha   90.00
_cell.angle_beta   90.00
_cell.angle_gamma   90.00
#
_symmetry.space_group_name_H-M   'P 1'
#
loop_
_entity.id
_entity.type
_entity.pdbx_description
1 polymer ?
#
loop_
_entity_poly.entity_id
_entity_poly.type
_entity_poly.pdbx_seq_one_letter_code
_entity_poly.pdbx_strand_id
1 'polypeptide(L)'
;MTFYAKCTQYGTGCDWLIWVTKMQKKYCWEIRRYNGSHTCTRSSISQDHSKLDSKTVAEAIKPLVEVDSSIKVKSVIAKVQSKFNYTISYRKAWLAKQKAVESIFGGWEASYEALPIWFEAMCHKEPSVVVHFETMPAYQGNDLVPNIRVLHRVFWSYYPCIRAFRHCKPVVQVDGTHLYGKYKGCLLVAVSQDGNNNIVPIAFAIVEGETSEA
;
A
#
# COMPACT_ATOMS: atom_id res chain seq x y z
N MET A 1 -20.48 8.28 19.10
CA MET A 1 -19.37 9.14 18.68
C MET A 1 -19.76 10.59 18.91
N THR A 2 -18.94 11.34 19.61
CA THR A 2 -19.17 12.74 19.99
C THR A 2 -18.16 13.62 19.29
N PHE A 3 -18.62 14.73 18.70
CA PHE A 3 -17.77 15.76 18.13
C PHE A 3 -18.02 17.08 18.85
N TYR A 4 -16.95 17.77 19.21
CA TYR A 4 -17.00 19.02 19.94
C TYR A 4 -16.00 19.99 19.30
N ALA A 5 -16.48 21.19 18.96
CA ALA A 5 -15.65 22.29 18.47
C ALA A 5 -16.03 23.58 19.21
N LYS A 6 -15.03 24.38 19.58
CA LYS A 6 -15.21 25.68 20.25
C LYS A 6 -14.26 26.72 19.66
N CYS A 7 -14.63 28.00 19.80
CA CYS A 7 -13.73 29.08 19.44
C CYS A 7 -12.44 29.03 20.28
N THR A 8 -11.32 29.47 19.73
CA THR A 8 -10.06 29.57 20.48
C THR A 8 -10.12 30.66 21.55
N GLN A 9 -10.97 31.68 21.38
CA GLN A 9 -11.25 32.71 22.37
C GLN A 9 -12.48 32.36 23.24
N TYR A 10 -12.79 31.06 23.37
CA TYR A 10 -13.92 30.60 24.17
C TYR A 10 -13.77 31.04 25.64
N GLY A 11 -14.71 31.84 26.13
CA GLY A 11 -14.68 32.41 27.49
C GLY A 11 -13.81 33.67 27.65
N THR A 12 -13.17 34.14 26.58
CA THR A 12 -12.36 35.38 26.55
C THR A 12 -12.85 36.36 25.47
N GLY A 13 -14.18 36.47 25.31
CA GLY A 13 -14.83 37.39 24.36
C GLY A 13 -15.60 36.70 23.23
N CYS A 14 -15.58 35.37 23.17
CA CYS A 14 -16.46 34.60 22.30
C CYS A 14 -17.00 33.38 23.06
N ASP A 15 -18.29 33.07 22.93
CA ASP A 15 -18.89 31.88 23.54
C ASP A 15 -19.25 30.80 22.52
N TRP A 16 -18.69 30.91 21.31
CA TRP A 16 -19.07 29.99 20.25
C TRP A 16 -18.58 28.57 20.53
N LEU A 17 -19.52 27.63 20.50
CA LEU A 17 -19.28 26.20 20.54
C LEU A 17 -20.36 25.47 19.76
N ILE A 18 -19.98 24.32 19.22
CA ILE A 18 -20.90 23.32 18.69
C ILE A 18 -20.55 21.93 19.25
N TRP A 19 -21.55 21.25 19.77
CA TRP A 19 -21.47 19.88 20.26
C TRP A 19 -22.46 19.02 19.50
N VAL A 20 -21.95 17.97 18.87
CA VAL A 20 -22.73 17.04 18.06
C VAL A 20 -22.51 15.60 18.52
N THR A 21 -23.58 14.82 18.58
CA THR A 21 -23.57 13.39 18.90
C THR A 21 -24.11 12.58 17.73
N LYS A 22 -23.43 11.50 17.34
CA LYS A 22 -23.97 10.53 16.38
C LYS A 22 -25.01 9.65 17.08
N MET A 23 -26.26 9.69 16.63
CA MET A 23 -27.28 8.74 17.06
C MET A 23 -27.07 7.40 16.38
N GLN A 24 -26.75 6.35 17.16
CA GLN A 24 -26.47 5.02 16.60
C GLN A 24 -27.67 4.42 15.87
N LYS A 25 -28.90 4.60 16.40
CA LYS A 25 -30.11 3.97 15.85
C LYS A 25 -30.60 4.58 14.53
N LYS A 26 -30.32 5.85 14.27
CA LYS A 26 -30.86 6.59 13.10
C LYS A 26 -29.78 7.00 12.09
N TYR A 27 -28.53 6.64 12.33
CA TYR A 27 -27.37 7.06 11.51
C TYR A 27 -27.27 8.57 11.26
N CYS A 28 -27.96 9.41 12.04
CA CYS A 28 -27.93 10.86 11.92
C CYS A 28 -27.09 11.50 13.03
N TRP A 29 -26.69 12.74 12.80
CA TRP A 29 -26.01 13.58 13.78
C TRP A 29 -27.01 14.51 14.45
N GLU A 30 -26.96 14.58 15.77
CA GLU A 30 -27.79 15.46 16.58
C GLU A 30 -26.92 16.57 17.19
N ILE A 31 -27.29 17.82 16.93
CA ILE A 31 -26.67 18.97 17.59
C ILE A 31 -27.21 19.04 19.01
N ARG A 32 -26.34 18.79 20.00
CA ARG A 32 -26.68 18.86 21.43
C ARG A 32 -26.61 20.27 21.96
N ARG A 33 -25.67 21.06 21.44
CA ARG A 33 -25.48 22.45 21.84
C ARG A 33 -24.88 23.24 20.69
N TYR A 34 -25.43 24.41 20.43
CA TYR A 34 -24.93 25.36 19.45
C TYR A 34 -25.14 26.77 19.99
N ASN A 35 -24.04 27.51 20.17
CA ASN A 35 -24.07 28.86 20.74
C ASN A 35 -24.13 29.96 19.67
N GLY A 36 -24.78 29.71 18.52
CA GLY A 36 -25.09 30.74 17.52
C GLY A 36 -23.95 31.07 16.54
N SER A 37 -24.04 32.27 15.94
CA SER A 37 -23.10 32.76 14.92
C SER A 37 -21.71 33.09 15.50
N HIS A 38 -20.67 32.91 14.68
CA HIS A 38 -19.28 33.23 15.06
C HIS A 38 -18.61 34.09 13.99
N THR A 39 -18.10 35.24 14.42
CA THR A 39 -17.43 36.23 13.55
C THR A 39 -15.94 36.36 13.83
N CYS A 40 -15.39 35.64 14.82
CA CYS A 40 -13.97 35.78 15.15
C CYS A 40 -13.10 35.33 13.97
N THR A 41 -12.21 36.22 13.54
CA THR A 41 -11.21 35.92 12.52
C THR A 41 -9.96 35.39 13.19
N ARG A 42 -9.45 34.27 12.70
CA ARG A 42 -8.16 33.74 13.11
C ARG A 42 -7.09 34.41 12.26
N SER A 43 -6.17 35.16 12.89
CA SER A 43 -5.04 35.79 12.21
C SER A 43 -4.02 34.76 11.68
N SER A 44 -4.00 33.56 12.24
CA SER A 44 -3.23 32.41 11.74
C SER A 44 -4.09 31.15 11.69
N ILE A 45 -4.36 30.66 10.48
CA ILE A 45 -4.88 29.31 10.27
C ILE A 45 -3.69 28.38 10.49
N SER A 46 -3.75 27.55 11.54
CA SER A 46 -2.76 26.48 11.73
C SER A 46 -2.68 25.66 10.45
N GLN A 47 -1.49 25.52 9.90
CA GLN A 47 -1.26 24.69 8.70
C GLN A 47 -1.66 23.23 8.96
N ASP A 48 -1.61 22.79 10.23
CA ASP A 48 -2.05 21.46 10.63
C ASP A 48 -3.38 21.47 11.40
N HIS A 49 -4.26 20.51 11.09
CA HIS A 49 -5.53 20.30 11.77
C HIS A 49 -5.55 18.90 12.39
N SER A 50 -5.72 18.80 13.71
CA SER A 50 -5.65 17.52 14.45
C SER A 50 -6.70 16.50 14.02
N LYS A 51 -7.84 16.95 13.45
CA LYS A 51 -8.87 16.08 12.89
C LYS A 51 -8.67 15.72 11.42
N LEU A 52 -7.76 16.39 10.72
CA LEU A 52 -7.34 16.00 9.38
C LEU A 52 -6.19 15.00 9.53
N ASP A 53 -6.54 13.80 10.00
CA ASP A 53 -5.59 12.73 10.21
C ASP A 53 -5.26 11.98 8.90
N SER A 54 -4.29 11.07 8.95
CA SER A 54 -3.90 10.30 7.76
C SER A 54 -5.02 9.40 7.23
N LYS A 55 -6.00 9.01 8.06
CA LYS A 55 -7.13 8.17 7.64
C LYS A 55 -8.13 8.99 6.82
N THR A 56 -8.52 10.17 7.30
CA THR A 56 -9.39 11.08 6.56
C THR A 56 -8.74 11.52 5.24
N VAL A 57 -7.43 11.82 5.26
CA VAL A 57 -6.70 12.15 4.03
C VAL A 57 -6.67 10.96 3.07
N ALA A 58 -6.42 9.73 3.55
CA ALA A 58 -6.40 8.52 2.72
C ALA A 58 -7.72 8.36 1.96
N GLU A 59 -8.86 8.43 2.65
CA GLU A 59 -10.18 8.36 2.00
C GLU A 59 -10.37 9.46 0.94
N ALA A 60 -9.87 10.67 1.21
CA ALA A 60 -10.01 11.79 0.30
C ALA A 60 -9.16 11.67 -0.98
N ILE A 61 -8.08 10.89 -0.95
CA ILE A 61 -7.13 10.72 -2.07
C ILE A 61 -7.27 9.36 -2.77
N LYS A 62 -8.08 8.43 -2.26
CA LYS A 62 -8.33 7.11 -2.87
C LYS A 62 -8.52 7.15 -4.39
N PRO A 63 -9.40 8.01 -4.95
CA PRO A 63 -9.60 8.06 -6.40
C PRO A 63 -8.34 8.44 -7.19
N LEU A 64 -7.42 9.20 -6.59
CA LEU A 64 -6.16 9.57 -7.24
C LEU A 64 -5.16 8.41 -7.20
N VAL A 65 -5.13 7.67 -6.08
CA VAL A 65 -4.24 6.51 -5.90
C VAL A 65 -4.70 5.33 -6.76
N GLU A 66 -6.01 5.19 -6.98
CA GLU A 66 -6.59 4.18 -7.86
C GLU A 66 -6.19 4.40 -9.32
N VAL A 67 -6.14 5.66 -9.78
CA VAL A 67 -5.67 6.02 -11.13
C VAL A 67 -4.15 5.92 -11.23
N ASP A 68 -3.41 6.38 -10.21
CA ASP A 68 -1.95 6.36 -10.18
C ASP A 68 -1.43 6.07 -8.76
N SER A 69 -1.07 4.80 -8.51
CA SER A 69 -0.47 4.38 -7.24
C SER A 69 0.92 4.98 -7.02
N SER A 70 1.58 5.46 -8.08
CA SER A 70 2.90 6.10 -8.03
C SER A 70 2.85 7.59 -7.67
N ILE A 71 1.65 8.18 -7.50
CA ILE A 71 1.45 9.61 -7.23
C ILE A 71 2.45 10.18 -6.22
N LYS A 72 3.12 11.28 -6.60
CA LYS A 72 4.13 11.92 -5.74
C LYS A 72 3.47 12.47 -4.48
N VAL A 73 4.13 12.31 -3.33
CA VAL A 73 3.63 12.81 -2.03
C VAL A 73 3.40 14.33 -2.07
N LYS A 74 4.22 15.09 -2.81
CA LYS A 74 4.02 16.54 -3.02
C LYS A 74 2.68 16.84 -3.71
N SER A 75 2.28 16.04 -4.69
CA SER A 75 0.98 16.17 -5.36
C SER A 75 -0.18 15.86 -4.42
N VAL A 76 0.00 14.88 -3.52
CA VAL A 76 -0.97 14.58 -2.45
C VAL A 76 -1.16 15.80 -1.54
N ILE A 77 -0.07 16.45 -1.12
CA ILE A 77 -0.13 17.67 -0.29
C ILE A 77 -0.90 18.78 -1.03
N ALA A 78 -0.57 19.03 -2.29
CA ALA A 78 -1.24 20.05 -3.11
C ALA A 78 -2.76 19.76 -3.26
N LYS A 79 -3.14 18.50 -3.43
CA LYS A 79 -4.56 18.11 -3.48
C LYS A 79 -5.28 18.37 -2.17
N VAL A 80 -4.65 18.01 -1.06
CA VAL A 80 -5.22 18.22 0.28
C VAL A 80 -5.38 19.71 0.57
N GLN A 81 -4.39 20.53 0.19
CA GLN A 81 -4.46 21.97 0.30
C GLN A 81 -5.61 22.54 -0.54
N SER A 82 -5.75 22.13 -1.80
CA SER A 82 -6.85 22.56 -2.68
C SER A 82 -8.24 22.14 -2.16
N LYS A 83 -8.36 20.95 -1.56
CA LYS A 83 -9.65 20.40 -1.11
C LYS A 83 -10.09 20.90 0.25
N PHE A 84 -9.15 21.07 1.19
CA PHE A 84 -9.44 21.36 2.58
C PHE A 84 -8.93 22.72 3.06
N ASN A 85 -8.18 23.45 2.24
CA ASN A 85 -7.50 24.70 2.62
C ASN A 85 -6.50 24.54 3.78
N TYR A 86 -5.98 23.32 3.98
CA TYR A 86 -4.95 22.99 4.98
C TYR A 86 -3.74 22.33 4.33
N THR A 87 -2.54 22.72 4.75
CA THR A 87 -1.28 22.13 4.27
C THR A 87 -0.79 21.06 5.25
N ILE A 88 -0.93 19.80 4.87
CA ILE A 88 -0.45 18.69 5.70
C ILE A 88 1.07 18.50 5.59
N SER A 89 1.67 17.97 6.65
CA SER A 89 3.09 17.59 6.64
C SER A 89 3.36 16.45 5.65
N TYR A 90 4.60 16.38 5.15
CA TYR A 90 5.04 15.31 4.26
C TYR A 90 4.79 13.91 4.85
N ARG A 91 5.14 13.70 6.12
CA ARG A 91 4.93 12.42 6.82
C ARG A 91 3.45 12.03 6.84
N LYS A 92 2.55 12.98 7.09
CA LYS A 92 1.10 12.73 7.10
C LYS A 92 0.58 12.36 5.71
N ALA A 93 1.02 13.09 4.68
CA ALA A 93 0.68 12.79 3.29
C ALA A 93 1.21 11.42 2.85
N TRP A 94 2.44 11.06 3.23
CA TRP A 94 3.03 9.75 2.94
C TRP A 94 2.26 8.62 3.62
N LEU A 95 1.95 8.75 4.91
CA LEU A 95 1.14 7.76 5.65
C LEU A 95 -0.26 7.62 5.04
N ALA A 96 -0.89 8.73 4.64
CA ALA A 96 -2.20 8.69 3.99
C ALA A 96 -2.14 7.99 2.64
N LYS A 97 -1.08 8.22 1.85
CA LYS A 97 -0.84 7.50 0.59
C LYS A 97 -0.72 6.00 0.84
N GLN A 98 0.10 5.57 1.79
CA GLN A 98 0.27 4.14 2.11
C GLN A 98 -1.05 3.49 2.52
N LYS A 99 -1.85 4.15 3.38
CA LYS A 99 -3.18 3.66 3.77
C LYS A 99 -4.15 3.58 2.60
N ALA A 100 -4.10 4.53 1.67
CA ALA A 100 -4.95 4.49 0.49
C ALA A 100 -4.56 3.34 -0.44
N VAL A 101 -3.26 3.12 -0.67
CA VAL A 101 -2.74 1.98 -1.44
C VAL A 101 -3.17 0.66 -0.81
N GLU A 102 -2.94 0.48 0.50
CA GLU A 102 -3.33 -0.72 1.24
C GLU A 102 -4.84 -0.97 1.19
N SER A 103 -5.65 0.09 1.26
CA SER A 103 -7.10 -0.05 1.17
C SER A 103 -7.62 -0.44 -0.22
N ILE A 104 -6.86 -0.18 -1.29
CA ILE A 104 -7.26 -0.46 -2.67
C ILE A 104 -6.71 -1.82 -3.13
N PHE A 105 -5.42 -2.04 -2.89
CA PHE A 105 -4.67 -3.18 -3.42
C PHE A 105 -4.42 -4.29 -2.38
N GLY A 106 -4.78 -4.05 -1.12
CA GLY A 106 -4.47 -4.94 0.00
C GLY A 106 -3.13 -4.64 0.65
N GLY A 107 -2.92 -5.27 1.81
CA GLY A 107 -1.67 -5.17 2.55
C GLY A 107 -0.54 -6.00 1.93
N TRP A 108 0.69 -5.69 2.33
CA TRP A 108 1.86 -6.46 1.95
C TRP A 108 1.76 -7.90 2.46
N GLU A 109 1.34 -8.09 3.71
CA GLU A 109 1.11 -9.41 4.32
C GLU A 109 0.15 -10.26 3.46
N ALA A 110 -1.02 -9.70 3.16
CA ALA A 110 -2.07 -10.39 2.40
C ALA A 110 -1.59 -10.79 0.99
N SER A 111 -0.76 -9.95 0.35
CA SER A 111 -0.19 -10.25 -0.96
C SER A 111 0.73 -11.47 -0.91
N TYR A 112 1.60 -11.56 0.10
CA TYR A 112 2.51 -12.69 0.28
C TYR A 112 1.78 -13.96 0.76
N GLU A 113 0.75 -13.81 1.59
CA GLU A 113 -0.10 -14.92 2.05
C GLU A 113 -0.89 -15.54 0.88
N ALA A 114 -1.27 -14.74 -0.11
CA ALA A 114 -1.98 -15.24 -1.28
C ALA A 114 -1.06 -16.03 -2.25
N LEU A 115 0.25 -15.78 -2.26
CA LEU A 115 1.17 -16.37 -3.25
C LEU A 115 1.13 -17.91 -3.30
N PRO A 116 1.23 -18.66 -2.18
CA PRO A 116 1.13 -20.12 -2.21
C PRO A 116 -0.17 -20.62 -2.83
N ILE A 117 -1.30 -19.97 -2.49
CA ILE A 117 -2.62 -20.33 -3.03
C ILE A 117 -2.67 -20.09 -4.53
N TRP A 118 -2.10 -18.98 -5.00
CA TRP A 118 -1.98 -18.68 -6.42
C TRP A 118 -1.13 -19.71 -7.17
N PHE A 119 0.00 -20.10 -6.60
CA PHE A 119 0.87 -21.12 -7.19
C PHE A 119 0.21 -22.50 -7.23
N GLU A 120 -0.49 -22.89 -6.16
CA GLU A 120 -1.26 -24.14 -6.13
C GLU A 120 -2.36 -24.13 -7.20
N ALA A 121 -3.13 -23.04 -7.30
CA ALA A 121 -4.15 -22.88 -8.33
C ALA A 121 -3.55 -22.91 -9.75
N MET A 122 -2.36 -22.34 -9.93
CA MET A 122 -1.63 -22.34 -11.20
C MET A 122 -1.20 -23.76 -11.59
N CYS A 123 -0.60 -24.52 -10.67
CA CYS A 123 -0.22 -25.92 -10.88
C CYS A 123 -1.45 -26.82 -11.13
N HIS A 124 -2.57 -26.55 -10.45
CA HIS A 124 -3.81 -27.28 -10.70
C HIS A 124 -4.39 -27.00 -12.10
N LYS A 125 -4.27 -25.76 -12.57
CA LYS A 125 -4.80 -25.35 -13.88
C LYS A 125 -3.93 -25.82 -15.04
N GLU A 126 -2.62 -25.75 -14.89
CA GLU A 126 -1.63 -26.22 -15.86
C GLU A 126 -0.58 -27.06 -15.12
N PRO A 127 -0.73 -28.40 -15.08
CA PRO A 127 0.18 -29.30 -14.39
C PRO A 127 1.63 -29.24 -14.87
N SER A 128 1.84 -28.67 -16.07
CA SER A 128 3.16 -28.52 -16.67
C SER A 128 3.89 -27.24 -16.23
N VAL A 129 3.26 -26.40 -15.41
CA VAL A 129 3.94 -25.30 -14.72
C VAL A 129 4.85 -25.88 -13.65
N VAL A 130 6.05 -25.31 -13.53
CA VAL A 130 6.97 -25.63 -12.44
C VAL A 130 6.93 -24.50 -11.43
N VAL A 131 6.65 -24.82 -10.17
CA VAL A 131 6.81 -23.89 -9.04
C VAL A 131 7.59 -24.58 -7.93
N HIS A 132 8.59 -23.90 -7.40
CA HIS A 132 9.31 -24.29 -6.19
C HIS A 132 9.38 -23.09 -5.26
N PHE A 133 8.86 -23.22 -4.05
CA PHE A 133 8.97 -22.17 -3.05
C PHE A 133 9.46 -22.73 -1.72
N GLU A 134 10.23 -21.90 -1.04
CA GLU A 134 10.79 -22.17 0.26
C GLU A 134 10.21 -21.20 1.27
N THR A 135 10.00 -21.69 2.49
CA THR A 135 9.52 -20.88 3.59
C THR A 135 10.37 -21.12 4.83
N MET A 136 10.66 -20.04 5.55
CA MET A 136 11.40 -20.07 6.80
C MET A 136 10.47 -19.89 8.01
N PRO A 137 10.87 -20.37 9.20
CA PRO A 137 10.14 -20.07 10.42
C PRO A 137 10.18 -18.57 10.72
N ALA A 138 9.09 -18.01 11.24
CA ALA A 138 9.06 -16.62 11.71
C ALA A 138 9.61 -16.51 13.14
N TYR A 139 10.41 -15.47 13.40
CA TYR A 139 10.96 -15.19 14.73
C TYR A 139 10.61 -13.78 15.19
N GLN A 140 10.31 -13.62 16.49
CA GLN A 140 10.20 -12.34 17.16
C GLN A 140 11.30 -12.23 18.21
N GLY A 141 12.41 -11.56 17.86
CA GLY A 141 13.64 -11.69 18.64
C GLY A 141 14.24 -13.09 18.47
N ASN A 142 14.43 -13.81 19.57
CA ASN A 142 14.89 -15.21 19.55
C ASN A 142 13.75 -16.22 19.61
N ASP A 143 12.50 -15.76 19.82
CA ASP A 143 11.36 -16.66 20.00
C ASP A 143 10.74 -17.02 18.66
N LEU A 144 10.58 -18.32 18.42
CA LEU A 144 9.85 -18.84 17.27
C LEU A 144 8.37 -18.46 17.39
N VAL A 145 7.80 -17.85 16.34
CA VAL A 145 6.38 -17.57 16.25
C VAL A 145 5.67 -18.79 15.65
N PRO A 146 4.85 -19.53 16.43
CA PRO A 146 4.20 -20.74 15.94
C PRO A 146 3.22 -20.43 14.81
N ASN A 147 3.07 -21.37 13.87
CA ASN A 147 2.11 -21.32 12.76
C ASN A 147 2.29 -20.14 11.77
N ILE A 148 3.36 -19.36 11.88
CA ILE A 148 3.71 -18.34 10.90
C ILE A 148 4.97 -18.78 10.17
N ARG A 149 4.88 -18.84 8.83
CA ARG A 149 6.00 -19.09 7.95
C ARG A 149 6.23 -17.87 7.06
N VAL A 150 7.48 -17.50 6.86
CA VAL A 150 7.89 -16.39 6.00
C VAL A 150 8.26 -16.97 4.65
N LEU A 151 7.72 -16.41 3.56
CA LEU A 151 8.19 -16.74 2.21
C LEU A 151 9.66 -16.32 2.10
N HIS A 152 10.52 -17.31 1.85
CA HIS A 152 11.96 -17.08 1.73
C HIS A 152 12.32 -16.84 0.27
N ARG A 153 12.05 -17.83 -0.58
CA ARG A 153 12.36 -17.79 -2.01
C ARG A 153 11.26 -18.48 -2.78
N VAL A 154 11.00 -18.04 -4.00
CA VAL A 154 10.17 -18.78 -4.93
C VAL A 154 10.73 -18.69 -6.34
N PHE A 155 10.69 -19.80 -7.05
CA PHE A 155 10.98 -19.94 -8.46
C PHE A 155 9.74 -20.47 -9.17
N TRP A 156 9.45 -19.95 -10.36
CA TRP A 156 8.46 -20.56 -11.23
C TRP A 156 8.77 -20.38 -12.72
N SER A 157 8.25 -21.29 -13.52
CA SER A 157 8.29 -21.22 -14.98
C SER A 157 6.98 -21.74 -15.56
N TYR A 158 6.42 -20.97 -16.49
CA TYR A 158 5.20 -21.37 -17.20
C TYR A 158 5.51 -22.39 -18.28
N TYR A 159 4.58 -23.31 -18.54
CA TYR A 159 4.74 -24.31 -19.58
C TYR A 159 5.09 -23.74 -20.98
N PRO A 160 4.46 -22.65 -21.47
CA PRO A 160 4.87 -22.02 -22.72
C PRO A 160 6.33 -21.54 -22.71
N CYS A 161 6.83 -21.04 -21.58
CA CYS A 161 8.23 -20.61 -21.41
C CYS A 161 9.18 -21.81 -21.53
N ILE A 162 8.88 -22.91 -20.85
CA ILE A 162 9.66 -24.16 -20.91
C ILE A 162 9.73 -24.71 -22.34
N ARG A 163 8.61 -24.66 -23.07
CA ARG A 163 8.57 -25.11 -24.47
C ARG A 163 9.33 -24.17 -25.40
N ALA A 164 9.13 -22.85 -25.25
CA ALA A 164 9.76 -21.85 -26.10
C ALA A 164 11.30 -21.90 -26.00
N PHE A 165 11.84 -22.19 -24.80
CA PHE A 165 13.27 -22.25 -24.58
C PHE A 165 14.00 -23.25 -25.50
N ARG A 166 13.36 -24.36 -25.87
CA ARG A 166 13.93 -25.36 -26.82
C ARG A 166 14.21 -24.80 -28.21
N HIS A 167 13.57 -23.69 -28.57
CA HIS A 167 13.70 -23.01 -29.85
C HIS A 167 14.47 -21.69 -29.73
N CYS A 168 14.95 -21.36 -28.54
CA CYS A 168 15.77 -20.18 -28.31
C CYS A 168 17.24 -20.47 -28.61
N LYS A 169 18.00 -19.39 -28.79
CA LYS A 169 19.46 -19.44 -28.86
C LYS A 169 20.04 -19.98 -27.56
N PRO A 170 21.24 -20.58 -27.57
CA PRO A 170 21.91 -21.08 -26.37
C PRO A 170 22.51 -19.94 -25.53
N VAL A 171 21.70 -18.95 -25.20
CA VAL A 171 22.05 -17.81 -24.36
C VAL A 171 20.91 -17.57 -23.37
N VAL A 172 21.26 -17.39 -22.11
CA VAL A 172 20.34 -17.01 -21.04
C VAL A 172 20.88 -15.75 -20.39
N GLN A 173 20.01 -14.77 -20.22
CA GLN A 173 20.29 -13.54 -19.50
C GLN A 173 19.37 -13.49 -18.29
N VAL A 174 19.90 -13.11 -17.14
CA VAL A 174 19.12 -12.92 -15.92
C VAL A 174 19.26 -11.47 -15.52
N ASP A 175 18.12 -10.82 -15.28
CA ASP A 175 18.07 -9.46 -14.78
C ASP A 175 17.14 -9.40 -13.57
N GLY A 176 17.42 -8.47 -12.65
CA GLY A 176 16.76 -8.35 -11.37
C GLY A 176 16.22 -6.95 -11.14
N THR A 177 15.02 -6.85 -10.56
CA THR A 177 14.51 -5.60 -10.02
C THR A 177 14.20 -5.72 -8.54
N HIS A 178 14.63 -4.74 -7.77
CA HIS A 178 14.33 -4.67 -6.35
C HIS A 178 12.83 -4.47 -6.13
N LEU A 179 12.24 -5.30 -5.30
CA LEU A 179 10.87 -5.12 -4.82
C LEU A 179 10.86 -3.98 -3.80
N TYR A 180 9.99 -3.01 -4.06
CA TYR A 180 9.74 -1.90 -3.15
C TYR A 180 8.61 -2.28 -2.18
N GLY A 181 8.75 -1.93 -0.91
CA GLY A 181 7.68 -2.14 0.06
C GLY A 181 8.20 -2.48 1.45
N LYS A 182 7.35 -3.17 2.21
CA LYS A 182 7.67 -3.63 3.56
C LYS A 182 8.71 -4.76 3.54
N TYR A 183 8.57 -5.68 2.59
CA TYR A 183 9.47 -6.82 2.42
C TYR A 183 10.47 -6.48 1.31
N LYS A 184 11.76 -6.50 1.66
CA LYS A 184 12.84 -6.30 0.69
C LYS A 184 13.14 -7.63 0.03
N GLY A 185 13.18 -7.64 -1.29
CA GLY A 185 13.55 -8.79 -2.11
C GLY A 185 13.88 -8.34 -3.53
N CYS A 186 14.29 -9.27 -4.38
CA CYS A 186 14.56 -9.05 -5.79
C CYS A 186 13.68 -9.99 -6.62
N LEU A 187 12.97 -9.43 -7.60
CA LEU A 187 12.33 -10.21 -8.66
C LEU A 187 13.36 -10.41 -9.77
N LEU A 188 13.80 -11.65 -9.94
CA LEU A 188 14.67 -12.08 -11.03
C LEU A 188 13.82 -12.60 -12.19
N VAL A 189 14.22 -12.25 -13.41
CA VAL A 189 13.65 -12.78 -14.63
C VAL A 189 14.77 -13.34 -15.50
N ALA A 190 14.67 -14.63 -15.81
CA ALA A 190 15.52 -15.27 -16.80
C ALA A 190 14.88 -15.17 -18.17
N VAL A 191 15.61 -14.63 -19.14
CA VAL A 191 15.18 -14.47 -20.53
C VAL A 191 16.18 -15.13 -21.49
N SER A 192 15.68 -15.57 -22.64
CA SER A 192 16.49 -15.98 -23.78
C SER A 192 16.06 -15.18 -25.02
N GLN A 193 16.68 -15.47 -26.16
CA GLN A 193 16.32 -14.89 -27.44
C GLN A 193 15.92 -15.98 -28.41
N ASP A 194 14.83 -15.77 -29.15
CA ASP A 194 14.47 -16.66 -30.26
C ASP A 194 15.38 -16.45 -31.48
N GLY A 195 15.15 -17.23 -32.55
CA GLY A 195 15.88 -17.09 -33.81
C GLY A 195 15.75 -15.70 -34.47
N ASN A 196 14.72 -14.92 -34.10
CA ASN A 196 14.43 -13.59 -34.62
C ASN A 196 14.91 -12.45 -33.68
N ASN A 197 15.69 -12.77 -32.63
CA ASN A 197 16.14 -11.82 -31.61
C ASN A 197 15.03 -11.25 -30.71
N ASN A 198 13.84 -11.85 -30.67
CA ASN A 198 12.83 -11.45 -29.71
C ASN A 198 13.20 -11.97 -28.31
N ILE A 199 12.96 -11.15 -27.29
CA ILE A 199 13.18 -11.54 -25.89
C ILE A 199 12.05 -12.50 -25.46
N VAL A 200 12.44 -13.68 -24.96
CA VAL A 200 11.51 -14.71 -24.51
C VAL A 200 11.73 -14.94 -23.01
N PRO A 201 10.74 -14.68 -22.14
CA PRO A 201 10.84 -15.03 -20.73
C PRO A 201 10.83 -16.55 -20.55
N ILE A 202 11.74 -17.05 -19.70
CA ILE A 202 11.92 -18.48 -19.43
C ILE A 202 11.46 -18.82 -18.02
N ALA A 203 11.87 -18.02 -17.03
CA ALA A 203 11.58 -18.29 -15.63
C ALA A 203 11.65 -17.02 -14.79
N PHE A 204 11.09 -17.11 -13.60
CA PHE A 204 10.98 -16.02 -12.65
C PHE A 204 11.37 -16.49 -11.26
N ALA A 205 11.91 -15.60 -10.46
CA ALA A 205 12.15 -15.88 -9.05
C ALA A 205 11.98 -14.66 -8.17
N ILE A 206 11.52 -14.85 -6.94
CA ILE A 206 11.62 -13.86 -5.86
C ILE A 206 12.66 -14.38 -4.88
N VAL A 207 13.71 -13.59 -4.66
CA VAL A 207 14.84 -13.91 -3.77
C VAL A 207 15.12 -12.74 -2.82
N GLU A 208 15.96 -12.95 -1.81
CA GLU A 208 16.32 -11.91 -0.84
C GLU A 208 17.13 -10.76 -1.47
N GLY A 209 17.94 -11.07 -2.48
CA GLY A 209 18.77 -10.14 -3.23
C GLY A 209 19.61 -10.85 -4.30
N GLU A 210 20.32 -10.07 -5.12
CA GLU A 210 21.33 -10.61 -6.03
C GLU A 210 22.57 -11.00 -5.22
N THR A 211 22.65 -12.26 -4.82
CA THR A 211 23.84 -12.81 -4.16
C THR A 211 24.67 -13.61 -5.16
N SER A 212 25.99 -13.43 -5.13
CA SER A 212 26.92 -14.19 -5.96
C SER A 212 27.18 -15.63 -5.46
N GLU A 213 26.53 -16.03 -4.36
CA GLU A 213 26.61 -17.37 -3.81
C GLU A 213 25.36 -18.17 -4.22
N ALA A 214 25.61 -19.35 -4.80
CA ALA A 214 24.62 -20.32 -5.26
C ALA A 214 24.36 -21.39 -4.19
#